data_AF-A0A4Z1IEZ9-F1
#
_entry.id   AF-A0A4Z1IEZ9-F1
#
_cell.length_a   1.000
_cell.length_b   1.000
_cell.length_c   1.000
_cell.angle_alpha   90.00
_cell.angle_beta   90.00
_cell.angle_gamma   90.00
#
_symmetry.space_group_name_H-M   'P 1'
#
loop_
_entity.id
_entity.type
_entity.pdbx_description
1 polymer ?
#
loop_
_entity_poly.entity_id
_entity_poly.type
_entity_poly.pdbx_seq_one_letter_code
_entity_poly.pdbx_strand_id
1 'polypeptide(L)'
;MKGNLNVERMDVREYKLQLANSKLEDPRNYLINPPPKSFTEMEITLFCISNSKLGELRDSISIEGSAASWLTVNDALAALMWCCIDRARISNRSQRPLRGNLSVAYDGRTVLDPQLPKRFMGNSSLESPITLDIHPRCISEAALAISESRNEFNDKHIRDIIGLLDGLGDITE
;
A
#
# COMPACT_ATOMS: atom_id res chain seq x y z
N MET A 1 -33.92 -21.66 -4.14
CA MET A 1 -33.24 -20.35 -4.28
C MET A 1 -33.44 -19.55 -3.00
N LYS A 2 -32.54 -19.71 -2.03
CA LYS A 2 -32.44 -18.80 -0.89
C LYS A 2 -31.25 -17.90 -1.19
N GLY A 3 -31.50 -16.68 -1.65
CA GLY A 3 -30.47 -15.68 -1.82
C GLY A 3 -29.87 -15.38 -0.44
N ASN A 4 -28.56 -15.53 -0.32
CA ASN A 4 -27.83 -15.11 0.86
C ASN A 4 -27.94 -13.58 0.98
N LEU A 5 -28.75 -13.12 1.91
CA LEU A 5 -29.03 -11.71 2.24
C LEU A 5 -27.89 -11.04 3.05
N ASN A 6 -26.65 -11.52 2.94
CA ASN A 6 -25.51 -10.97 3.68
C ASN A 6 -24.66 -9.99 2.85
N VAL A 7 -25.22 -9.39 1.79
CA VAL A 7 -24.60 -8.23 1.13
C VAL A 7 -25.15 -6.98 1.81
N GLU A 8 -24.69 -6.67 3.02
CA GLU A 8 -24.84 -5.32 3.56
C GLU A 8 -23.91 -5.05 4.75
N ARG A 9 -22.74 -4.50 4.44
CA ARG A 9 -22.29 -3.17 4.92
C ARG A 9 -20.88 -2.94 4.38
N MET A 10 -20.80 -2.57 3.10
CA MET A 10 -19.60 -1.87 2.62
C MET A 10 -19.50 -0.58 3.44
N ASP A 11 -18.36 -0.34 4.08
CA ASP A 11 -18.16 0.84 4.91
C ASP A 11 -18.49 2.09 4.06
N VAL A 12 -19.17 3.08 4.62
CA VAL A 12 -19.42 4.36 3.94
C VAL A 12 -18.11 4.98 3.43
N ARG A 13 -16.97 4.71 4.08
CA ARG A 13 -15.63 5.04 3.57
C ARG A 13 -15.28 4.28 2.31
N GLU A 14 -15.45 2.96 2.28
CA GLU A 14 -15.17 2.12 1.11
C GLU A 14 -16.06 2.50 -0.08
N TYR A 15 -17.35 2.80 0.15
CA TYR A 15 -18.24 3.29 -0.91
C TYR A 15 -17.81 4.64 -1.47
N LYS A 16 -17.42 5.58 -0.60
CA LYS A 16 -16.89 6.89 -1.03
C LYS A 16 -15.56 6.75 -1.78
N LEU A 17 -14.69 5.84 -1.34
CA LEU A 17 -13.42 5.52 -2.01
C LEU A 17 -13.66 4.90 -3.38
N GLN A 18 -14.54 3.91 -3.51
CA GLN A 18 -14.90 3.31 -4.80
C GLN A 18 -15.53 4.32 -5.76
N LEU A 19 -16.44 5.17 -5.28
CA LEU A 19 -17.07 6.21 -6.08
C LEU A 19 -16.08 7.31 -6.50
N ALA A 20 -15.11 7.64 -5.64
CA ALA A 20 -14.02 8.54 -6.00
C ALA A 20 -13.10 7.89 -7.04
N ASN A 21 -12.80 6.60 -6.88
CA ASN A 21 -11.89 5.85 -7.74
C ASN A 21 -12.49 5.57 -9.13
N SER A 22 -13.82 5.43 -9.26
CA SER A 22 -14.49 5.18 -10.55
C SER A 22 -14.43 6.37 -11.52
N LYS A 23 -14.08 7.56 -11.03
CA LYS A 23 -13.89 8.78 -11.84
C LYS A 23 -12.43 9.04 -12.21
N LEU A 24 -11.50 8.21 -11.73
CA LEU A 24 -10.08 8.37 -12.01
C LEU A 24 -9.76 7.86 -13.41
N GLU A 25 -8.84 8.54 -14.06
CA GLU A 25 -8.30 8.06 -15.33
C GLU A 25 -7.35 6.89 -15.09
N ASP A 26 -7.31 5.98 -16.07
CA ASP A 26 -6.38 4.86 -16.05
C ASP A 26 -4.93 5.36 -16.16
N PRO A 27 -4.08 5.13 -15.14
CA PRO A 27 -2.68 5.58 -15.16
C PRO A 27 -1.88 4.99 -16.32
N ARG A 28 -2.31 3.86 -16.90
CA ARG A 28 -1.65 3.23 -18.05
C ARG A 28 -1.61 4.13 -19.29
N ASN A 29 -2.54 5.08 -19.39
CA ASN A 29 -2.56 6.06 -20.48
C ASN A 29 -1.43 7.11 -20.38
N TYR A 30 -0.76 7.18 -19.23
CA TYR A 30 0.24 8.20 -18.91
C TYR A 30 1.66 7.65 -18.81
N LEU A 31 1.85 6.37 -19.12
CA LEU A 31 3.17 5.74 -19.10
C LEU A 31 4.12 6.41 -20.10
N ILE A 32 5.42 6.32 -19.83
CA ILE A 32 6.47 6.71 -20.78
C ILE A 32 6.30 5.94 -22.10
N ASN A 33 6.51 6.66 -23.20
CA ASN A 33 6.53 6.09 -24.55
C ASN A 33 7.98 6.00 -25.07
N PRO A 34 8.41 4.85 -25.60
CA PRO A 34 7.65 3.60 -25.70
C PRO A 34 7.49 2.92 -24.33
N PRO A 35 6.40 2.15 -24.12
CA PRO A 35 6.27 1.33 -22.91
C PRO A 35 7.43 0.31 -22.85
N PRO A 36 7.76 -0.22 -21.65
CA PRO A 36 8.78 -1.26 -21.50
C PRO A 36 8.52 -2.42 -22.48
N LYS A 37 9.56 -2.82 -23.21
CA LYS A 37 9.46 -3.72 -24.37
C LYS A 37 8.97 -5.13 -24.03
N SER A 38 9.20 -5.61 -22.80
CA SER A 38 8.54 -6.77 -22.19
C SER A 38 8.94 -6.92 -20.71
N PHE A 39 8.27 -7.81 -19.96
CA PHE A 39 8.73 -8.25 -18.63
C PHE A 39 10.03 -9.06 -18.69
N THR A 40 10.34 -9.70 -19.83
CA THR A 40 11.52 -10.57 -20.00
C THR A 40 12.82 -9.80 -20.22
N GLU A 41 12.75 -8.48 -20.43
CA GLU A 41 13.91 -7.58 -20.57
C GLU A 41 14.20 -6.77 -19.29
N MET A 42 13.52 -7.05 -18.17
CA MET A 42 13.75 -6.31 -16.92
C MET A 42 15.12 -6.65 -16.32
N GLU A 43 15.91 -5.60 -16.06
CA GLU A 43 17.16 -5.70 -15.32
C GLU A 43 16.92 -5.50 -13.82
N ILE A 44 17.56 -6.32 -12.99
CA ILE A 44 17.51 -6.20 -11.53
C ILE A 44 18.75 -5.44 -11.07
N THR A 45 18.56 -4.30 -10.42
CA THR A 45 19.63 -3.50 -9.82
C THR A 45 19.45 -3.42 -8.31
N LEU A 46 20.54 -3.51 -7.56
CA LEU A 46 20.55 -3.40 -6.10
C LEU A 46 21.03 -2.00 -5.68
N PHE A 47 20.22 -1.29 -4.91
CA PHE A 47 20.54 0.02 -4.37
C PHE A 47 20.87 -0.09 -2.87
N CYS A 48 22.11 0.23 -2.50
CA CYS A 48 22.54 0.26 -1.10
C CYS A 48 22.36 1.67 -0.52
N ILE A 49 21.52 1.81 0.51
CA ILE A 49 21.33 3.06 1.24
C ILE A 49 21.83 2.86 2.66
N SER A 50 22.73 3.72 3.13
CA SER A 50 23.27 3.64 4.48
C SER A 50 22.20 3.95 5.55
N ASN A 51 22.31 3.34 6.73
CA ASN A 51 21.40 3.59 7.86
C ASN A 51 21.31 5.07 8.26
N SER A 52 22.40 5.83 8.18
CA SER A 52 22.39 7.28 8.45
C SER A 52 21.49 8.02 7.47
N LYS A 53 21.64 7.76 6.17
CA LYS A 53 20.79 8.34 5.11
C LYS A 53 19.32 7.95 5.23
N LEU A 54 19.03 6.72 5.67
CA LEU A 54 17.67 6.29 5.96
C LEU A 54 17.06 7.04 7.15
N GLY A 55 17.86 7.30 8.19
CA GLY A 55 17.47 8.16 9.31
C GLY A 55 17.22 9.60 8.87
N GLU A 56 18.14 10.20 8.11
CA GLU A 56 18.00 11.54 7.55
C GLU A 56 16.73 11.67 6.68
N LEU A 57 16.43 10.65 5.86
CA LEU A 57 15.22 10.62 5.04
C LEU A 57 13.96 10.69 5.91
N ARG A 58 13.82 9.80 6.89
CA ARG A 58 12.69 9.81 7.83
C ARG A 58 12.58 11.16 8.53
N ASP A 59 13.69 11.67 9.05
CA ASP A 59 13.70 12.92 9.83
C ASP A 59 13.30 14.12 8.97
N SER A 60 13.75 14.17 7.72
CA SER A 60 13.37 15.23 6.78
C SER A 60 11.87 15.25 6.48
N ILE A 61 11.27 14.07 6.26
CA ILE A 61 9.82 13.91 6.04
C ILE A 61 9.03 14.27 7.31
N SER A 62 9.54 13.86 8.47
CA SER A 62 8.95 14.16 9.78
C SER A 62 8.99 15.64 10.15
N ILE A 63 9.93 16.42 9.59
CA ILE A 63 9.96 17.88 9.77
C ILE A 63 8.95 18.56 8.85
N GLU A 64 8.78 18.04 7.63
CA GLU A 64 7.89 18.59 6.61
C GLU A 64 6.40 18.35 6.91
N GLY A 65 6.05 17.19 7.46
CA GLY A 65 4.72 16.89 7.98
C GLY A 65 4.67 17.06 9.49
N SER A 66 3.63 17.64 10.08
CA SER A 66 3.45 17.79 11.54
C SER A 66 3.29 16.47 12.31
N ALA A 67 3.73 15.33 11.75
CA ALA A 67 3.51 13.96 12.19
C ALA A 67 4.80 13.28 12.71
N ALA A 68 5.78 14.08 13.16
CA ALA A 68 7.15 13.66 13.41
C ALA A 68 7.34 12.42 14.30
N SER A 69 6.36 12.04 15.12
CA SER A 69 6.51 10.97 16.10
C SER A 69 6.11 9.56 15.62
N TRP A 70 5.44 9.40 14.47
CA TRP A 70 4.78 8.11 14.13
C TRP A 70 5.36 7.40 12.88
N LEU A 71 6.18 8.08 12.08
CA LEU A 71 6.76 7.50 10.86
C LEU A 71 7.94 6.58 11.17
N THR A 72 7.92 5.37 10.60
CA THR A 72 9.07 4.48 10.60
C THR A 72 10.01 4.80 9.43
N VAL A 73 11.25 4.29 9.51
CA VAL A 73 12.20 4.35 8.38
C VAL A 73 11.64 3.63 7.14
N ASN A 74 10.87 2.55 7.34
CA ASN A 74 10.28 1.80 6.24
C ASN A 74 9.18 2.60 5.55
N ASP A 75 8.34 3.31 6.31
CA ASP A 75 7.29 4.19 5.75
C ASP A 75 7.91 5.28 4.87
N ALA A 76 8.97 5.91 5.37
CA ALA A 76 9.74 6.92 4.64
C ALA A 76 10.39 6.39 3.36
N LEU A 77 11.01 5.20 3.42
CA LEU A 77 11.64 4.56 2.27
C LEU A 77 10.61 4.14 1.21
N ALA A 78 9.50 3.53 1.64
CA ALA A 78 8.42 3.13 0.74
C ALA A 78 7.81 4.34 0.02
N ALA A 79 7.60 5.45 0.73
CA ALA A 79 7.13 6.71 0.13
C ALA A 79 8.12 7.28 -0.90
N LEU A 80 9.42 7.25 -0.60
CA LEU A 80 10.45 7.67 -1.55
C LEU A 80 10.44 6.78 -2.80
N MET A 81 10.38 5.46 -2.63
CA MET A 81 10.34 4.51 -3.74
C MET A 81 9.10 4.70 -4.60
N TRP A 82 7.93 4.89 -3.99
CA TRP A 82 6.69 5.25 -4.69
C TRP A 82 6.89 6.47 -5.60
N CYS A 83 7.35 7.58 -5.01
CA CYS A 83 7.59 8.83 -5.74
C CYS A 83 8.62 8.68 -6.88
N CYS A 84 9.70 7.93 -6.64
CA CYS A 84 10.75 7.71 -7.63
C CYS A 84 10.27 6.82 -8.79
N ILE A 85 9.58 5.72 -8.48
CA ILE A 85 9.06 4.78 -9.47
C ILE A 85 8.03 5.47 -10.35
N ASP A 86 7.08 6.20 -9.76
CA ASP A 86 6.05 6.88 -10.53
C ASP A 86 6.61 8.01 -11.38
N ARG A 87 7.58 8.78 -10.86
CA ARG A 87 8.30 9.79 -11.64
C ARG A 87 9.05 9.18 -12.83
N ALA A 88 9.60 7.98 -12.67
CA ALA A 88 10.31 7.30 -13.76
C ALA A 88 9.34 6.67 -14.79
N ARG A 89 8.15 6.24 -14.35
CA ARG A 89 7.18 5.55 -15.20
C ARG A 89 6.26 6.47 -15.98
N ILE A 90 5.99 7.68 -15.48
CA ILE A 90 4.91 8.52 -16.01
C ILE A 90 5.49 9.76 -16.67
N SER A 91 5.28 9.84 -17.98
CA SER A 91 5.87 10.85 -18.87
C SER A 91 5.21 12.21 -18.77
N ASN A 92 4.00 12.28 -18.22
CA ASN A 92 3.20 13.49 -18.22
C ASN A 92 2.65 13.75 -16.82
N ARG A 93 2.99 14.92 -16.26
CA ARG A 93 2.30 15.45 -15.07
C ARG A 93 0.91 15.90 -15.51
N SER A 94 0.03 14.92 -15.69
CA SER A 94 -1.40 15.11 -15.90
C SER A 94 -1.92 16.15 -14.89
N GLN A 95 -2.78 17.08 -15.34
CA GLN A 95 -3.51 17.98 -14.44
C GLN A 95 -4.60 17.24 -13.65
N ARG A 96 -4.94 16.00 -14.04
CA ARG A 96 -5.92 15.14 -13.38
C ARG A 96 -5.23 14.24 -12.35
N PRO A 97 -5.84 14.05 -11.18
CA PRO A 97 -5.30 13.17 -10.15
C PRO A 97 -5.26 11.74 -10.67
N LEU A 98 -4.06 11.15 -10.67
CA LEU A 98 -3.84 9.72 -10.96
C LEU A 98 -3.57 9.01 -9.65
N ARG A 99 -4.14 7.81 -9.49
CA ARG A 99 -3.89 6.95 -8.33
C ARG A 99 -3.41 5.58 -8.75
N GLY A 100 -2.57 5.01 -7.92
CA GLY A 100 -2.07 3.65 -8.06
C GLY A 100 -2.17 2.94 -6.73
N ASN A 101 -1.85 1.65 -6.74
CA ASN A 101 -1.84 0.83 -5.54
C ASN A 101 -0.40 0.48 -5.17
N LEU A 102 -0.01 0.82 -3.95
CA LEU A 102 1.19 0.32 -3.30
C LEU A 102 0.80 -0.86 -2.41
N SER A 103 1.45 -1.99 -2.62
CA SER A 103 1.27 -3.18 -1.81
C SER A 103 2.41 -3.31 -0.81
N VAL A 104 2.08 -3.35 0.49
CA VAL A 104 3.05 -3.56 1.57
C VAL A 104 2.66 -4.82 2.33
N ALA A 105 3.63 -5.71 2.52
CA ALA A 105 3.46 -6.92 3.33
C ALA A 105 3.85 -6.62 4.78
N TYR A 106 2.98 -6.99 5.72
CA TYR A 106 3.21 -6.82 7.16
C TYR A 106 3.33 -8.18 7.87
N ASP A 107 4.19 -8.26 8.88
CA ASP A 107 4.36 -9.48 9.68
C ASP A 107 3.32 -9.56 10.80
N GLY A 108 2.33 -10.43 10.63
CA GLY A 108 1.27 -10.68 11.61
C GLY A 108 1.71 -11.40 12.87
N ARG A 109 2.93 -12.00 12.94
CA ARG A 109 3.36 -12.77 14.13
C ARG A 109 3.35 -11.93 15.41
N THR A 110 3.76 -10.68 15.29
CA THR A 110 3.87 -9.74 16.42
C THR A 110 2.57 -9.01 16.72
N VAL A 111 1.60 -9.09 15.81
CA VAL A 111 0.36 -8.32 15.84
C VAL A 111 -0.80 -9.16 16.41
N LEU A 112 -0.83 -10.46 16.14
CA LEU A 112 -1.84 -11.37 16.69
C LEU A 112 -1.77 -11.46 18.22
N ASP A 113 -2.92 -11.65 18.87
CA ASP A 113 -3.04 -11.90 20.31
C ASP A 113 -3.75 -13.24 20.59
N PRO A 114 -3.06 -14.29 21.07
CA PRO A 114 -1.65 -14.30 21.46
C PRO A 114 -0.71 -14.23 20.25
N GLN A 115 0.47 -13.64 20.46
CA GLN A 115 1.51 -13.54 19.43
C GLN A 115 1.96 -14.93 18.98
N LEU A 116 2.25 -15.05 17.68
CA LEU A 116 2.81 -16.29 17.14
C LEU A 116 4.27 -16.46 17.58
N PRO A 117 4.72 -17.70 17.83
CA PRO A 117 6.12 -17.96 18.12
C PRO A 117 7.03 -17.45 16.99
N LYS A 118 8.20 -16.89 17.34
CA LYS A 118 9.22 -16.47 16.35
C LYS A 118 9.66 -17.59 15.40
N ARG A 119 9.49 -18.86 15.82
CA ARG A 119 9.81 -20.07 15.04
C ARG A 119 8.62 -20.65 14.29
N PHE A 120 7.49 -19.94 14.23
CA PHE A 120 6.33 -20.36 13.44
C PHE A 120 6.72 -20.44 11.96
N MET A 121 6.60 -21.64 11.40
CA MET A 121 7.04 -21.95 10.04
C MET A 121 5.99 -21.61 8.97
N GLY A 122 4.74 -21.34 9.37
CA GLY A 122 3.68 -20.95 8.45
C GLY A 122 3.82 -19.50 7.97
N ASN A 123 3.02 -19.16 6.95
CA ASN A 123 2.83 -17.79 6.51
C ASN A 123 1.85 -17.08 7.46
N SER A 124 2.24 -15.89 7.91
CA SER A 124 1.42 -14.98 8.72
C SER A 124 1.57 -13.54 8.22
N SER A 125 1.92 -13.36 6.96
CA SER A 125 1.97 -12.06 6.30
C SER A 125 0.64 -11.75 5.66
N LEU A 126 0.19 -10.52 5.83
CA LEU A 126 -0.93 -9.98 5.08
C LEU A 126 -0.42 -8.82 4.24
N GLU A 127 -0.98 -8.69 3.05
CA GLU A 127 -0.83 -7.52 2.19
C GLU A 127 -2.06 -6.62 2.35
N SER A 128 -1.83 -5.33 2.54
CA SER A 128 -2.89 -4.32 2.47
C SER A 128 -2.59 -3.39 1.30
N PRO A 129 -3.39 -3.39 0.22
CA PRO A 129 -3.19 -2.46 -0.88
C PRO A 129 -3.53 -1.04 -0.43
N ILE A 130 -2.58 -0.12 -0.61
CA ILE A 130 -2.68 1.28 -0.25
C ILE A 130 -2.89 2.07 -1.55
N THR A 131 -4.07 2.67 -1.73
CA THR A 131 -4.29 3.55 -2.87
C THR A 131 -3.63 4.90 -2.59
N LEU A 132 -2.62 5.24 -3.39
CA LEU A 132 -1.83 6.46 -3.28
C LEU A 132 -1.95 7.30 -4.55
N ASP A 133 -1.81 8.61 -4.40
CA ASP A 133 -1.65 9.51 -5.55
C ASP A 133 -0.27 9.26 -6.20
N ILE A 134 -0.26 9.11 -7.52
CA ILE A 134 0.92 8.78 -8.33
C ILE A 134 1.89 9.98 -8.46
N HIS A 135 1.39 11.19 -8.20
CA HIS A 135 2.18 12.41 -8.08
C HIS A 135 1.76 13.13 -6.80
N PRO A 136 2.13 12.59 -5.62
CA PRO A 136 1.79 13.23 -4.36
C PRO A 136 2.43 14.63 -4.33
N ARG A 137 1.82 15.58 -3.63
CA ARG A 137 2.34 16.96 -3.59
C ARG A 137 3.71 17.02 -2.93
N CYS A 138 3.92 16.12 -1.97
CA CYS A 138 5.17 15.92 -1.26
C CYS A 138 5.31 14.44 -0.84
N ILE A 139 6.53 14.04 -0.48
CA ILE A 139 6.81 12.66 -0.03
C ILE A 139 6.10 12.38 1.30
N SER A 140 5.88 13.40 2.13
CA SER A 140 5.22 13.24 3.43
C SER A 140 3.76 12.81 3.33
N GLU A 141 3.02 13.24 2.30
CA GLU A 141 1.65 12.74 2.05
C GLU A 141 1.62 11.22 1.81
N ALA A 142 2.54 10.71 0.97
CA ALA A 142 2.64 9.27 0.72
C ALA A 142 3.09 8.51 1.98
N ALA A 143 4.08 9.03 2.72
CA ALA A 143 4.56 8.41 3.95
C ALA A 143 3.48 8.33 5.04
N LEU A 144 2.65 9.37 5.15
CA LEU A 144 1.51 9.41 6.06
C LEU A 144 0.47 8.36 5.72
N ALA A 145 0.03 8.29 4.46
CA ALA A 145 -0.95 7.29 4.02
C ALA A 145 -0.43 5.85 4.23
N ILE A 146 0.87 5.61 4.02
CA ILE A 146 1.51 4.32 4.32
C ILE A 146 1.47 4.02 5.82
N SER A 147 1.85 4.99 6.66
CA SER A 147 1.83 4.80 8.11
C SER A 147 0.43 4.63 8.67
N GLU A 148 -0.58 5.30 8.12
CA GLU A 148 -1.98 5.13 8.50
C GLU A 148 -2.45 3.71 8.20
N SER A 149 -2.19 3.21 6.98
CA SER A 149 -2.49 1.83 6.61
C SER A 149 -1.78 0.82 7.52
N ARG A 150 -0.50 1.06 7.85
CA ARG A 150 0.24 0.22 8.81
C ARG A 150 -0.41 0.19 10.19
N ASN A 151 -0.96 1.31 10.67
CA ASN A 151 -1.62 1.38 11.97
C ASN A 151 -2.98 0.66 11.98
N GLU A 152 -3.62 0.53 10.83
CA GLU A 152 -4.84 -0.28 10.67
C GLU A 152 -4.55 -1.79 10.70
N PHE A 153 -3.30 -2.20 10.44
CA PHE A 153 -2.85 -3.58 10.56
C PHE A 153 -2.72 -4.01 12.04
N ASN A 154 -3.82 -4.54 12.59
CA ASN A 154 -3.93 -4.99 13.97
C ASN A 154 -4.57 -6.40 14.07
N ASP A 155 -4.60 -6.99 15.27
CA ASP A 155 -5.15 -8.34 15.51
C ASP A 155 -6.57 -8.48 14.97
N LYS A 156 -7.44 -7.51 15.25
CA LYS A 156 -8.82 -7.50 14.76
C LYS A 156 -8.88 -7.55 13.25
N HIS A 157 -8.09 -6.71 12.56
CA HIS A 157 -8.06 -6.69 11.10
C HIS A 157 -7.67 -8.04 10.51
N ILE A 158 -6.63 -8.69 11.05
CA ILE A 158 -6.20 -10.02 10.59
C ILE A 158 -7.31 -11.06 10.82
N ARG A 159 -7.94 -11.05 12.00
CA ARG A 159 -9.02 -11.99 12.33
C ARG A 159 -10.28 -11.79 11.51
N ASP A 160 -10.63 -10.54 11.21
CA ASP A 160 -11.77 -10.22 10.35
C ASP A 160 -11.54 -10.78 8.93
N ILE A 161 -10.32 -10.70 8.40
CA ILE A 161 -9.97 -11.29 7.10
C ILE A 161 -10.01 -12.81 7.16
N ILE A 162 -9.46 -13.44 8.20
CA ILE A 162 -9.55 -14.90 8.37
C ILE A 162 -11.02 -15.33 8.41
N GLY A 163 -11.85 -14.66 9.19
CA GLY A 163 -13.28 -14.96 9.28
C GLY A 163 -14.04 -14.74 7.97
N LEU A 164 -13.66 -13.72 7.20
CA LEU A 164 -14.18 -13.51 5.85
C LEU A 164 -13.80 -14.69 4.94
N LEU A 165 -12.52 -15.08 4.91
CA LEU A 165 -12.02 -16.17 4.08
C LEU A 165 -12.65 -17.52 4.46
N ASP A 166 -12.78 -17.81 5.76
CA ASP A 166 -13.46 -19.02 6.26
C ASP A 166 -14.96 -19.02 5.90
N GLY A 167 -15.57 -17.84 5.78
CA GLY A 167 -16.97 -17.66 5.39
C GLY A 167 -17.21 -17.73 3.87
N LEU A 168 -16.17 -17.56 3.06
CA LEU A 168 -16.21 -17.83 1.64
C LEU A 168 -16.11 -19.34 1.45
N GLY A 169 -17.23 -19.98 1.10
CA GLY A 169 -17.20 -21.37 0.62
C GLY A 169 -16.24 -21.52 -0.56
N ASP A 170 -15.91 -22.76 -0.93
CA ASP A 170 -14.98 -23.01 -2.04
C ASP A 170 -15.50 -22.32 -3.32
N ILE A 171 -14.79 -21.27 -3.75
CA ILE A 171 -15.13 -20.47 -4.93
C ILE A 171 -14.74 -21.18 -6.23
N THR A 172 -14.23 -22.41 -6.14
CA THR A 172 -13.85 -23.24 -7.30
C THR A 172 -14.89 -24.30 -7.69
N GLU A 173 -16.04 -24.37 -6.99
CA GLU A 173 -17.24 -25.10 -7.44
C GLU A 173 -18.08 -24.29 -8.45
#